data_AF-A0AAV4JS65-F1
#
_entry.id   AF-A0AAV4JS65-F1
#
_cell.length_a   1.000
_cell.length_b   1.000
_cell.length_c   1.000
_cell.angle_alpha   90.00
_cell.angle_beta   90.00
_cell.angle_gamma   90.00
#
_symmetry.space_group_name_H-M   'P 1'
#
loop_
_entity.id
_entity.type
_entity.pdbx_description
1 polymer ?
#
loop_
_entity_poly.entity_id
_entity_poly.type
_entity_poly.pdbx_seq_one_letter_code
_entity_poly.pdbx_strand_id
1 'polypeptide(L)'
;MIIDDVRQREDFKRIQTAVQQPQQGQWTNWDSAIQRSLTWKDIWQMALLRISFLIRSVYDLLPSNANLVRWGKKDDLTCPLCHGRQTTEHVLSSCKVALLQGRYTWRHNRVLQELASVPPPPSIFLPVSNVAVAVVVLLLLLVVVVVVIIEVVVVVIIIKVVEIVVVMKKEVGHPSATALPQN
;
A
#
# COMPACT_ATOMS: atom_id res chain seq x y z
N MET A 1 -15.85 37.78 -4.92
CA MET A 1 -15.36 39.01 -5.58
C MET A 1 -14.15 39.63 -4.87
N ILE A 2 -14.24 40.13 -3.63
CA ILE A 2 -13.06 40.72 -2.94
C ILE A 2 -12.00 39.65 -2.61
N ILE A 3 -12.42 38.48 -2.13
CA ILE A 3 -11.50 37.38 -1.78
C ILE A 3 -10.73 36.89 -3.01
N ASP A 4 -11.41 36.78 -4.15
CA ASP A 4 -10.80 36.32 -5.40
C ASP A 4 -9.77 37.33 -5.93
N ASP A 5 -10.07 38.62 -5.85
CA ASP A 5 -9.15 39.70 -6.24
C ASP A 5 -7.91 39.75 -5.32
N VAL A 6 -8.10 39.63 -4.01
CA VAL A 6 -6.98 39.52 -3.05
C VAL A 6 -6.13 38.29 -3.36
N ARG A 7 -6.75 37.15 -3.65
CA ARG A 7 -6.04 35.92 -4.02
C ARG A 7 -5.22 36.10 -5.29
N GLN A 8 -5.79 36.68 -6.34
CA GLN A 8 -5.08 36.94 -7.60
C GLN A 8 -3.87 37.86 -7.39
N ARG A 9 -4.01 38.93 -6.61
CA ARG A 9 -2.90 39.85 -6.30
C ARG A 9 -1.77 39.14 -5.55
N GLU A 10 -2.11 38.29 -4.59
CA GLU A 10 -1.11 37.51 -3.84
C GLU A 10 -0.44 36.44 -4.72
N ASP A 11 -1.21 35.74 -5.57
CA ASP A 11 -0.67 34.76 -6.51
C ASP A 11 0.27 35.43 -7.52
N PHE A 12 -0.06 36.64 -7.99
CA PHE A 12 0.82 37.42 -8.86
C PHE A 12 2.16 37.77 -8.17
N LYS A 13 2.13 38.22 -6.91
CA LYS A 13 3.36 38.50 -6.14
C LYS A 13 4.22 37.25 -5.95
N ARG A 14 3.59 36.09 -5.71
CA ARG A 14 4.28 34.80 -5.57
C ARG A 14 4.97 34.40 -6.86
N ILE A 15 4.28 34.54 -8.00
CA ILE A 15 4.84 34.25 -9.33
C ILE A 15 5.98 35.21 -9.64
N GLN A 16 5.81 36.51 -9.41
CA GLN A 16 6.85 37.51 -9.62
C GLN A 16 8.12 37.17 -8.81
N THR A 17 7.95 36.72 -7.57
CA THR A 17 9.07 36.27 -6.73
C THR A 17 9.70 34.98 -7.27
N ALA A 18 8.88 34.01 -7.69
CA ALA A 18 9.35 32.74 -8.22
C ALA A 18 10.19 32.93 -9.49
N VAL A 19 9.77 33.78 -10.42
CA VAL A 19 10.51 34.06 -11.66
C VAL A 19 11.91 34.65 -11.38
N GLN A 20 12.11 35.34 -10.25
CA GLN A 20 13.40 35.88 -9.84
C GLN A 20 14.34 34.82 -9.24
N GLN A 21 13.86 33.59 -8.97
CA GLN A 21 14.65 32.51 -8.41
C GLN A 21 15.12 31.56 -9.50
N PRO A 22 16.38 31.66 -9.98
CA PRO A 22 16.83 30.92 -11.16
C PRO A 22 16.87 29.41 -10.99
N GLN A 23 16.89 28.87 -9.77
CA GLN A 23 16.84 27.42 -9.53
C GLN A 23 15.47 26.98 -9.00
N GLN A 24 15.01 27.59 -7.90
CA GLN A 24 13.74 27.22 -7.24
C GLN A 24 12.52 27.63 -8.07
N GLY A 25 12.65 28.66 -8.90
CA GLY A 25 11.62 29.17 -9.80
C GLY A 25 11.54 28.48 -11.15
N GLN A 26 12.38 27.46 -11.43
CA GLN A 26 12.40 26.80 -12.74
C GLN A 26 11.04 26.21 -13.16
N TRP A 27 10.18 25.90 -12.19
CA TRP A 27 8.81 25.43 -12.44
C TRP A 27 7.94 26.43 -13.22
N THR A 28 8.28 27.72 -13.24
CA THR A 28 7.55 28.71 -14.05
C THR A 28 7.80 28.57 -15.55
N ASN A 29 8.77 27.74 -15.96
CA ASN A 29 9.16 27.56 -17.36
C ASN A 29 8.84 26.14 -17.87
N TRP A 30 8.05 25.35 -17.13
CA TRP A 30 7.78 23.93 -17.44
C TRP A 30 6.58 23.71 -18.36
N ASP A 31 6.17 24.70 -19.16
CA ASP A 31 4.99 24.61 -20.04
C ASP A 31 5.01 23.43 -21.02
N SER A 32 6.21 22.95 -21.39
CA SER A 32 6.42 21.79 -22.28
C SER A 32 6.81 20.50 -21.55
N ALA A 33 6.91 20.52 -20.22
CA ALA A 33 7.32 19.36 -19.46
C ALA A 33 6.18 18.33 -19.33
N ILE A 34 6.51 17.04 -19.42
CA ILE A 34 5.55 15.98 -19.17
C ILE A 34 5.17 16.01 -17.69
N GLN A 35 3.89 16.25 -17.41
CA GLN A 35 3.37 16.25 -16.05
C GLN A 35 3.44 14.83 -15.47
N ARG A 36 4.05 14.72 -14.30
CA ARG A 36 4.03 13.52 -13.48
C ARG A 36 3.18 13.78 -12.25
N SER A 37 2.02 13.15 -12.17
CA SER A 37 1.22 13.16 -10.95
C SER A 37 1.77 12.14 -9.95
N LEU A 38 1.92 12.56 -8.70
CA LEU A 38 2.20 11.68 -7.56
C LEU A 38 1.00 11.78 -6.63
N THR A 39 0.30 10.66 -6.41
CA THR A 39 -0.79 10.66 -5.43
C THR A 39 -0.23 10.61 -4.02
N TRP A 40 -1.03 11.02 -3.04
CA TRP A 40 -0.66 10.92 -1.63
C TRP A 40 -0.29 9.48 -1.24
N LYS A 41 -1.04 8.50 -1.78
CA LYS A 41 -0.78 7.08 -1.59
C LYS A 41 0.60 6.68 -2.13
N ASP A 42 0.97 7.16 -3.32
CA ASP A 42 2.29 6.87 -3.90
C ASP A 42 3.43 7.41 -3.03
N ILE A 43 3.26 8.62 -2.49
CA ILE A 43 4.26 9.25 -1.61
C ILE A 43 4.45 8.40 -0.35
N TRP A 44 3.37 7.96 0.31
CA TRP A 44 3.47 7.11 1.51
C TRP A 44 4.07 5.73 1.25
N GLN A 45 3.90 5.19 0.05
CA GLN A 45 4.43 3.88 -0.33
C GLN A 45 5.88 3.95 -0.85
N MET A 46 6.39 5.14 -1.17
CA MET A 46 7.75 5.31 -1.66
C MET A 46 8.77 5.39 -0.52
N ALA A 47 9.92 4.76 -0.71
CA ALA A 47 11.07 4.96 0.16
C ALA A 47 11.48 6.44 0.17
N LEU A 48 11.84 6.97 1.34
CA LEU A 48 12.19 8.39 1.52
C LEU A 48 13.33 8.84 0.58
N LEU A 49 14.34 7.98 0.37
CA LEU A 49 15.44 8.25 -0.54
C LEU A 49 14.98 8.40 -1.99
N ARG A 50 13.94 7.65 -2.41
CA ARG A 50 13.37 7.74 -3.76
C ARG A 50 12.65 9.08 -3.96
N ILE A 51 11.90 9.53 -2.96
CA ILE A 51 11.22 10.83 -2.97
C ILE A 51 12.26 11.96 -3.02
N SER A 52 13.28 11.88 -2.16
CA SER A 52 14.37 12.85 -2.13
C SER A 52 15.09 12.94 -3.47
N PHE A 53 15.41 11.79 -4.08
CA PHE A 53 16.01 11.74 -5.41
C PHE A 53 15.10 12.37 -6.47
N LEU A 54 13.80 12.04 -6.47
CA LEU A 54 12.84 12.58 -7.44
C LEU A 54 12.76 14.10 -7.37
N ILE A 55 12.56 14.67 -6.18
CA ILE A 55 12.49 16.12 -5.99
C ILE A 55 13.80 16.79 -6.44
N ARG A 56 14.95 16.24 -6.02
CA ARG A 56 16.27 16.78 -6.41
C ARG A 56 16.53 16.67 -7.90
N SER A 57 16.02 15.63 -8.56
CA SER A 57 16.17 15.46 -10.01
C SER A 57 15.39 16.50 -10.80
N VAL A 58 14.18 16.83 -10.35
CA VAL A 58 13.29 17.80 -10.99
C VAL A 58 13.84 19.23 -10.88
N TYR A 59 14.36 19.60 -9.71
CA TYR A 59 14.93 20.93 -9.49
C TYR A 59 16.43 21.04 -9.79
N ASP A 60 17.02 20.08 -10.51
CA ASP A 60 18.46 20.05 -10.82
C ASP A 60 19.36 20.33 -9.60
N LEU A 61 19.09 19.63 -8.50
CA LEU A 61 19.85 19.67 -7.24
C LEU A 61 20.69 18.40 -7.02
N LEU A 62 20.83 17.57 -8.07
CA LEU A 62 21.70 16.42 -8.05
C LEU A 62 23.18 16.85 -8.13
N PRO A 63 24.11 16.01 -7.63
CA PRO A 63 25.54 16.33 -7.59
C PRO A 63 26.19 16.22 -8.99
N SER A 64 25.81 17.11 -9.91
CA SER A 64 26.51 17.36 -11.18
C SER A 64 27.73 18.26 -10.97
N ASN A 65 28.78 18.22 -11.81
CA ASN A 65 29.92 19.12 -11.61
C ASN A 65 29.52 20.59 -11.61
N ALA A 66 28.53 21.01 -12.41
CA ALA A 66 28.00 22.37 -12.36
C ALA A 66 27.44 22.74 -10.97
N ASN A 67 26.72 21.83 -10.33
CA ASN A 67 26.20 22.05 -8.97
C ASN A 67 27.29 21.94 -7.91
N LEU A 68 28.25 21.03 -8.07
CA LEU A 68 29.38 20.89 -7.15
C LEU A 68 30.25 22.15 -7.12
N VAL A 69 30.47 22.77 -8.28
CA VAL A 69 31.13 24.09 -8.37
C VAL A 69 30.31 25.16 -7.69
N ARG A 70 29.00 25.20 -7.95
CA ARG A 70 28.09 26.14 -7.27
C ARG A 70 28.10 25.98 -5.74
N TRP A 71 28.31 24.78 -5.24
CA TRP A 71 28.40 24.48 -3.80
C TRP A 71 29.82 24.63 -3.23
N GLY A 72 30.80 25.08 -4.01
CA GLY A 72 32.19 25.23 -3.58
C GLY A 72 32.89 23.91 -3.25
N LYS A 73 32.41 22.78 -3.80
CA LYS A 73 32.98 21.44 -3.57
C LYS A 73 33.94 20.98 -4.67
N LYS A 74 33.99 21.71 -5.78
CA LYS A 74 34.81 21.41 -6.95
C LYS A 74 35.12 22.71 -7.68
N ASP A 75 36.25 22.77 -8.37
CA ASP A 75 36.65 23.98 -9.12
C ASP A 75 36.25 23.91 -10.59
N ASP A 76 36.09 22.70 -11.13
CA ASP A 76 35.79 22.46 -12.54
C ASP A 76 34.36 21.92 -12.77
N LEU A 77 33.63 22.60 -13.66
CA LEU A 77 32.27 22.29 -14.10
C LEU A 77 32.22 21.41 -15.35
N THR A 78 33.36 21.06 -15.94
CA THR A 78 33.41 20.32 -17.20
C THR A 78 33.04 18.85 -17.03
N CYS A 79 32.49 18.27 -18.10
CA CYS A 79 32.19 16.86 -18.20
C CYS A 79 33.49 16.10 -18.50
N PRO A 80 33.80 15.02 -17.75
CA PRO A 80 35.03 14.25 -17.98
C PRO A 80 35.05 13.49 -19.32
N LEU A 81 33.92 13.43 -20.05
CA LEU A 81 33.82 12.72 -21.31
C LEU A 81 33.93 13.64 -22.53
N CYS A 82 33.22 14.76 -22.51
CA CYS A 82 33.10 15.65 -23.67
C CYS A 82 33.61 17.07 -23.40
N HIS A 83 34.13 17.34 -22.20
CA HIS A 83 34.66 18.63 -21.75
C HIS A 83 33.68 19.82 -21.81
N GLY A 84 32.40 19.57 -22.09
CA GLY A 84 31.33 20.58 -22.02
C GLY A 84 30.84 20.80 -20.59
N ARG A 85 29.99 21.80 -20.37
CA ARG A 85 29.38 22.05 -19.05
C ARG A 85 28.54 20.86 -18.59
N GLN A 86 28.86 20.29 -17.43
CA GLN A 86 28.17 19.11 -16.90
C GLN A 86 27.01 19.50 -15.96
N THR A 87 25.84 19.71 -16.53
CA THR A 87 24.56 19.78 -15.79
C THR A 87 23.97 18.38 -15.56
N THR A 88 22.93 18.26 -14.74
CA THR A 88 22.21 16.98 -14.59
C THR A 88 21.61 16.53 -15.92
N GLU A 89 21.00 17.45 -16.69
CA GLU A 89 20.50 17.18 -18.04
C GLU A 89 21.60 16.65 -18.97
N HIS A 90 22.79 17.26 -18.93
CA HIS A 90 23.93 16.79 -19.70
C HIS A 90 24.30 15.33 -19.40
N VAL A 91 24.34 14.95 -18.13
CA VAL A 91 24.68 13.59 -17.70
C VAL A 91 23.61 12.57 -18.10
N LEU A 92 22.33 12.99 -18.09
CA LEU A 92 21.19 12.12 -18.33
C LEU A 92 20.81 11.97 -19.81
N SER A 93 20.99 13.01 -20.64
CA SER A 93 20.51 13.00 -22.03
C SER A 93 21.38 13.75 -23.05
N SER A 94 22.11 14.79 -22.64
CA SER A 94 22.65 15.78 -23.60
C SER A 94 24.17 15.66 -23.86
N CYS A 95 24.83 14.60 -23.39
CA CYS A 95 26.26 14.36 -23.61
C CYS A 95 26.51 13.60 -24.93
N LYS A 96 27.14 14.29 -25.90
CA LYS A 96 27.46 13.74 -27.23
C LYS A 96 28.32 12.47 -27.16
N VAL A 97 29.36 12.47 -26.34
CA VAL A 97 30.26 11.31 -26.19
C VAL A 97 29.53 10.13 -25.54
N ALA A 98 28.69 10.40 -24.53
CA ALA A 98 27.90 9.35 -23.89
C ALA A 98 26.87 8.72 -24.85
N LEU A 99 26.29 9.54 -25.74
CA LEU A 99 25.39 9.08 -26.80
C LEU A 99 26.12 8.17 -27.79
N LEU A 100 27.24 8.64 -28.35
CA LEU A 100 28.02 7.89 -29.33
C LEU A 100 28.56 6.56 -28.78
N GLN A 101 28.91 6.52 -27.49
CA GLN A 101 29.37 5.31 -26.81
C GLN A 101 28.23 4.38 -26.37
N GLY A 102 26.96 4.70 -26.65
CA GLY A 102 25.81 3.86 -26.26
C GLY A 102 25.56 3.78 -24.75
N ARG A 103 26.11 4.70 -23.94
CA ARG A 103 25.98 4.66 -22.47
C ARG A 103 24.56 4.87 -21.99
N TYR A 104 23.73 5.59 -22.75
CA TYR A 104 22.31 5.76 -22.45
C TYR A 104 21.55 4.45 -22.61
N THR A 105 21.78 3.74 -23.73
CA THR A 105 21.20 2.41 -23.98
C THR A 105 21.63 1.41 -22.91
N TRP A 106 22.91 1.40 -22.53
CA TRP A 106 23.39 0.53 -21.46
C TRP A 106 22.70 0.80 -20.12
N ARG A 107 22.61 2.07 -19.69
CA ARG A 107 21.93 2.47 -18.44
C ARG A 107 20.45 2.09 -18.48
N HIS A 108 19.77 2.36 -19.59
CA HIS A 108 18.37 2.02 -19.80
C HIS A 108 18.15 0.51 -19.70
N ASN A 109 18.92 -0.28 -20.44
CA ASN A 109 18.80 -1.74 -20.43
C ASN A 109 19.12 -2.33 -19.06
N ARG A 110 20.07 -1.75 -18.32
CA ARG A 110 20.35 -2.17 -16.95
C ARG A 110 19.15 -1.94 -16.04
N VAL A 111 18.50 -0.79 -16.11
CA VAL A 111 17.28 -0.52 -15.32
C VAL A 111 16.17 -1.49 -15.71
N LEU A 112 15.98 -1.77 -17.00
CA LEU A 112 14.99 -2.76 -17.44
C LEU A 112 15.28 -4.17 -16.94
N GLN A 113 16.55 -4.58 -16.90
CA GLN A 113 16.96 -5.87 -16.32
C GLN A 113 16.62 -5.95 -14.83
N GLU A 114 16.91 -4.90 -14.05
CA GLU A 114 16.55 -4.88 -12.63
C GLU A 114 15.03 -4.94 -12.45
N LEU A 115 14.26 -4.20 -13.26
CA LEU A 115 12.80 -4.22 -13.21
C LEU A 115 12.21 -5.59 -13.61
N ALA A 116 12.80 -6.25 -14.60
CA ALA A 116 12.40 -7.59 -15.02
C ALA A 116 12.79 -8.67 -13.99
N SER A 117 13.84 -8.42 -13.20
CA SER A 117 14.26 -9.32 -12.12
C SER A 117 13.34 -9.27 -10.90
N VAL A 118 12.55 -8.20 -10.74
CA VAL A 118 11.51 -8.12 -9.72
C VAL A 118 10.38 -9.05 -10.15
N PRO A 119 10.16 -10.19 -9.46
CA PRO A 119 9.04 -11.06 -9.78
C PRO A 119 7.74 -10.25 -9.66
N PRO A 120 6.75 -10.46 -10.54
CA PRO A 120 5.46 -9.82 -10.39
C PRO A 120 4.94 -10.10 -8.97
N PRO A 121 4.22 -9.15 -8.34
CA PRO A 121 3.59 -9.41 -7.06
C PRO A 121 2.82 -10.72 -7.18
N PRO A 122 2.87 -11.62 -6.17
CA PRO A 122 2.12 -12.86 -6.24
C PRO A 122 0.69 -12.48 -6.55
N SER A 123 0.23 -12.86 -7.73
CA SER A 123 -1.17 -12.77 -8.10
C SER A 123 -1.95 -13.36 -6.93
N ILE A 124 -2.87 -12.59 -6.36
CA ILE A 124 -3.68 -12.99 -5.19
C ILE A 124 -4.47 -14.30 -5.42
N PHE A 125 -4.42 -14.84 -6.64
CA PHE A 125 -4.69 -16.23 -6.94
C PHE A 125 -3.51 -17.12 -6.53
N LEU A 126 -3.32 -17.30 -5.21
CA LEU A 126 -2.91 -18.62 -4.77
C LEU A 126 -3.99 -19.58 -5.30
N PRO A 127 -3.67 -20.64 -6.06
CA PRO A 127 -4.62 -21.72 -6.20
C PRO A 127 -4.80 -22.22 -4.77
N VAL A 128 -5.95 -21.89 -4.15
CA VAL A 128 -6.34 -22.53 -2.90
C VAL A 128 -6.32 -23.99 -3.27
N SER A 129 -5.29 -24.71 -2.83
CA SER A 129 -5.10 -26.08 -3.26
C SER A 129 -6.39 -26.82 -2.93
N ASN A 130 -6.82 -27.73 -3.80
CA ASN A 130 -8.04 -28.53 -3.53
C ASN A 130 -7.98 -29.17 -2.14
N VAL A 131 -6.77 -29.39 -1.61
CA VAL A 131 -6.50 -29.80 -0.22
C VAL A 131 -6.93 -28.75 0.80
N ALA A 132 -6.56 -27.48 0.65
CA ALA A 132 -6.97 -26.42 1.57
C ALA A 132 -8.50 -26.22 1.57
N VAL A 133 -9.14 -26.26 0.39
CA VAL A 133 -10.62 -26.23 0.31
C VAL A 133 -11.23 -27.47 0.98
N ALA A 134 -10.70 -28.67 0.70
CA ALA A 134 -11.17 -29.91 1.30
C ALA A 134 -11.01 -29.93 2.83
N VAL A 135 -9.91 -29.38 3.37
CA VAL A 135 -9.67 -29.28 4.82
C VAL A 135 -10.68 -28.34 5.46
N VAL A 136 -10.95 -27.17 4.85
CA VAL A 136 -11.95 -26.23 5.36
C VAL A 136 -13.36 -26.86 5.32
N VAL A 137 -13.72 -27.52 4.22
CA VAL A 137 -15.01 -28.22 4.10
C VAL A 137 -15.12 -29.36 5.13
N LEU A 138 -14.06 -30.15 5.34
CA LEU A 138 -14.05 -31.23 6.33
C LEU A 138 -14.21 -30.69 7.76
N LEU A 139 -13.52 -29.59 8.10
CA LEU A 139 -13.66 -28.94 9.41
C LEU A 139 -15.08 -28.41 9.61
N LEU A 140 -15.68 -27.79 8.61
CA LEU A 140 -17.07 -27.33 8.68
C LEU A 140 -18.05 -28.50 8.85
N LEU A 141 -17.87 -29.60 8.12
CA LEU A 141 -18.68 -30.81 8.27
C LEU A 141 -18.53 -31.44 9.65
N LEU A 142 -17.31 -31.49 10.20
CA LEU A 142 -17.07 -31.96 11.57
C LEU A 142 -17.79 -31.10 12.60
N VAL A 143 -17.76 -29.77 12.45
CA VAL A 143 -18.50 -28.86 13.34
C VAL A 143 -20.00 -29.14 13.28
N VAL A 144 -20.57 -29.31 12.08
CA VAL A 144 -21.99 -29.65 11.91
C VAL A 144 -22.34 -30.98 12.59
N VAL A 145 -21.53 -32.02 12.39
CA VAL A 145 -21.74 -33.33 13.01
C VAL A 145 -21.70 -33.24 14.54
N VAL A 146 -20.74 -32.52 15.10
CA VAL A 146 -20.63 -32.32 16.56
C VAL A 146 -21.86 -31.60 17.11
N VAL A 147 -22.33 -30.54 16.45
CA VAL A 147 -23.54 -29.81 16.85
C VAL A 147 -24.76 -30.75 16.84
N VAL A 148 -24.96 -31.53 15.77
CA VAL A 148 -26.08 -32.48 15.69
C VAL A 148 -26.03 -33.53 16.80
N ILE A 149 -24.84 -34.06 17.11
CA ILE A 149 -24.67 -35.03 18.22
C ILE A 149 -25.05 -34.39 19.55
N ILE A 150 -24.59 -33.16 19.81
CA ILE A 150 -24.92 -32.43 21.05
C ILE A 150 -26.43 -32.25 21.18
N GLU A 151 -27.12 -31.79 20.13
CA GLU A 151 -28.57 -31.61 20.13
C GLU A 151 -29.31 -32.93 20.45
N VAL A 152 -28.90 -34.04 19.81
CA VAL A 152 -29.50 -35.36 20.06
C VAL A 152 -29.30 -35.80 21.52
N VAL A 153 -28.09 -35.63 22.06
CA VAL A 153 -27.79 -35.97 23.46
C VAL A 153 -28.64 -35.14 24.42
N VAL A 154 -28.75 -33.83 24.18
CA VAL A 154 -29.58 -32.93 24.99
C VAL A 154 -31.05 -33.38 24.97
N VAL A 155 -31.60 -33.71 23.80
CA VAL A 155 -32.98 -34.21 23.66
C VAL A 155 -33.18 -35.51 24.45
N VAL A 156 -32.26 -36.47 24.34
CA VAL A 156 -32.34 -37.74 25.09
C VAL A 156 -32.30 -37.52 26.60
N ILE A 157 -31.42 -36.62 27.07
CA ILE A 157 -31.34 -36.26 28.49
C ILE A 157 -32.66 -35.64 28.96
N ILE A 158 -33.21 -34.69 28.20
CA ILE A 158 -34.50 -34.05 28.53
C ILE A 158 -35.61 -35.10 28.63
N ILE A 159 -35.72 -36.02 27.67
CA ILE A 159 -36.72 -37.08 27.69
C ILE A 159 -36.57 -37.94 28.96
N LYS A 160 -35.34 -38.34 29.30
CA LYS A 160 -35.07 -39.15 30.50
C LYS A 160 -35.41 -38.40 31.79
N VAL A 161 -35.11 -37.11 31.87
CA VAL A 161 -35.46 -36.27 33.02
C VAL A 161 -36.98 -36.16 33.16
N VAL A 162 -37.69 -35.95 32.04
CA VAL A 162 -39.17 -35.90 32.04
C VAL A 162 -39.77 -37.23 32.50
N GLU A 163 -39.27 -38.37 32.01
CA GLU A 163 -39.69 -39.70 32.49
C GLU A 163 -39.52 -39.84 34.01
N ILE A 164 -38.35 -39.46 34.55
CA ILE A 164 -38.06 -39.52 35.98
C ILE A 164 -39.02 -38.62 36.78
N VAL A 165 -39.26 -37.39 36.33
CA VAL A 165 -40.17 -36.45 37.00
C VAL A 165 -41.61 -36.97 36.98
N VAL A 166 -42.06 -37.57 35.87
CA VAL A 166 -43.39 -38.18 35.77
C VAL A 166 -43.53 -39.35 36.74
N VAL A 167 -42.52 -40.22 36.85
CA VAL A 167 -42.48 -41.33 37.81
C VAL A 167 -42.54 -40.80 39.24
N MET A 168 -41.71 -39.81 39.59
CA MET A 168 -41.69 -39.20 40.92
C MET A 168 -43.04 -38.57 41.29
N LYS A 169 -43.75 -37.94 40.34
CA LYS A 169 -45.06 -37.34 40.59
C LYS A 169 -46.17 -38.38 40.80
N LYS A 170 -46.04 -39.58 40.20
CA LYS A 170 -46.98 -40.70 40.40
C LYS A 170 -46.90 -41.27 41.83
N GLU A 171 -45.70 -41.33 42.40
CA GLU A 171 -45.46 -41.83 43.76
C GLU A 171 -45.97 -40.87 44.86
N VAL A 172 -46.00 -39.56 44.60
CA VAL A 172 -46.42 -38.54 45.59
C VAL A 172 -47.94 -38.32 45.61
N GLY A 173 -48.69 -38.84 44.62
CA GLY A 173 -50.11 -38.51 44.38
C GLY A 173 -51.18 -39.35 45.10
N HIS A 174 -50.86 -40.21 46.07
CA HIS A 174 -51.85 -40.95 46.86
C HIS A 174 -51.83 -40.56 48.35
N PRO A 175 -52.66 -39.58 48.78
CA PRO A 175 -52.97 -39.45 50.20
C PRO A 175 -53.95 -40.57 50.61
N SER A 176 -53.53 -41.42 51.56
CA SER A 176 -54.35 -42.42 52.22
C SER A 176 -55.63 -41.79 52.79
N ALA A 177 -56.77 -42.05 52.16
CA ALA A 177 -58.08 -41.88 52.76
C ALA A 177 -58.32 -43.04 53.74
N THR A 178 -57.94 -42.87 55.00
CA THR A 178 -58.33 -43.79 56.08
C THR A 178 -59.79 -43.49 56.46
N ALA A 179 -60.66 -44.44 56.13
CA ALA A 179 -62.07 -44.43 56.47
C ALA A 179 -62.31 -44.41 57.99
N LEU A 180 -63.25 -43.57 58.44
CA LEU A 180 -63.86 -43.65 59.77
C LEU A 180 -65.01 -44.68 59.74
N PRO A 181 -65.15 -45.53 60.78
CA PRO A 181 -66.18 -46.57 60.81
C PRO A 181 -67.55 -46.01 61.18
N GLN A 182 -68.59 -46.55 60.55
CA GLN A 182 -69.98 -46.37 60.95
C GLN A 182 -70.28 -47.22 62.19
N ASN A 183 -70.67 -46.57 63.29
CA ASN A 183 -71.65 -47.04 64.26
C ASN A 183 -72.23 -45.84 65.00
#